data_AF-A0ABD3L6B7-F1
#
_entry.id   AF-A0ABD3L6B7-F1
#
_cell.length_a   1.000
_cell.length_b   1.000
_cell.length_c   1.000
_cell.angle_alpha   90.00
_cell.angle_beta   90.00
_cell.angle_gamma   90.00
#
_symmetry.space_group_name_H-M   'P 1'
#
loop_
_entity.id
_entity.type
_entity.pdbx_description
1 polymer ?
#
loop_
_entity_poly.entity_id
_entity_poly.type
_entity_poly.pdbx_seq_one_letter_code
_entity_poly.pdbx_strand_id
1 'polypeptide(L)' 'ALKSFDIECEIFRKIRHRNLVKVISSCTNANLRALVLQYTPNGSLEKWLYSNNYNL' A
#
# COMPACT_ATOMS: atom_id res chain seq x y z
N ALA A 1 17.06 3.79 7.01
CA ALA A 1 15.59 3.95 6.93
C ALA A 1 15.12 4.67 5.65
N LEU A 2 15.71 5.80 5.22
CA LEU A 2 15.21 6.57 4.07
C LEU A 2 15.34 5.91 2.69
N LYS A 3 16.31 5.01 2.48
CA LYS A 3 16.50 4.33 1.19
C LYS A 3 15.34 3.40 0.81
N SER A 4 14.63 2.81 1.78
CA SER A 4 13.58 1.83 1.47
C SER A 4 12.36 2.47 0.80
N PHE A 5 11.97 3.69 1.23
CA PHE A 5 10.81 4.37 0.65
C PHE A 5 11.01 4.72 -0.83
N ASP A 6 12.20 5.21 -1.21
CA ASP A 6 12.49 5.57 -2.60
C ASP A 6 12.52 4.31 -3.48
N ILE A 7 13.10 3.21 -2.97
CA ILE A 7 13.10 1.90 -3.63
C ILE A 7 11.67 1.37 -3.79
N GLU A 8 10.85 1.44 -2.73
CA GLU A 8 9.44 1.04 -2.76
C GLU A 8 8.69 1.83 -3.84
N CYS A 9 8.84 3.16 -3.88
CA CYS A 9 8.23 4.00 -4.92
C CYS A 9 8.66 3.59 -6.33
N GLU A 10 9.95 3.31 -6.56
CA GLU A 10 10.44 2.86 -7.86
C GLU A 10 9.84 1.50 -8.28
N ILE A 11 9.77 0.54 -7.35
CA ILE A 11 9.20 -0.77 -7.59
C ILE A 11 7.70 -0.63 -7.90
N PHE A 12 6.97 0.12 -7.07
CA PHE A 12 5.54 0.34 -7.24
C PHE A 12 5.20 1.08 -8.54
N ARG A 13 6.06 1.98 -9.03
CA ARG A 13 5.89 2.62 -10.34
C ARG A 13 5.99 1.64 -11.50
N LYS A 14 6.79 0.58 -11.37
CA LYS A 14 7.05 -0.42 -12.42
C LYS A 14 6.00 -1.54 -12.43
N ILE A 15 5.43 -1.87 -11.27
CA ILE A 15 4.49 -2.99 -11.15
C ILE A 15 3.06 -2.53 -11.48
N ARG A 16 2.47 -3.13 -12.52
CA ARG A 16 1.06 -2.93 -12.89
C ARG A 16 0.39 -4.29 -13.09
N HIS A 17 -0.45 -4.68 -12.14
CA HIS A 17 -1.16 -5.96 -12.18
C HIS A 17 -2.54 -5.85 -11.55
N ARG A 18 -3.53 -6.60 -12.06
CA ARG A 18 -4.94 -6.54 -11.61
C ARG A 18 -5.16 -6.97 -10.16
N ASN A 19 -4.26 -7.79 -9.61
CA ASN A 19 -4.34 -8.32 -8.24
C ASN A 19 -3.45 -7.56 -7.24
N LEU A 20 -2.80 -6.47 -7.66
CA LEU A 20 -2.00 -5.64 -6.77
C LEU A 20 -2.68 -4.28 -6.60
N VAL A 21 -2.58 -3.71 -5.39
CA VAL A 21 -3.17 -2.39 -5.14
C VAL A 21 -2.52 -1.37 -6.06
N LYS A 22 -3.33 -0.61 -6.78
CA LYS A 22 -2.84 0.37 -7.73
C LYS A 22 -2.25 1.56 -6.98
N VAL A 23 -1.04 1.96 -7.35
CA VAL A 23 -0.49 3.26 -6.94
C VAL A 23 -1.02 4.34 -7.87
N ILE A 24 -1.64 5.36 -7.28
CA ILE A 24 -2.16 6.54 -8.00
C ILE A 24 -1.03 7.54 -8.20
N SER A 25 -0.32 7.89 -7.13
CA SER A 25 0.81 8.82 -7.16
C SER A 25 1.68 8.68 -5.92
N SER A 26 2.83 9.36 -5.92
CA SER A 26 3.70 9.52 -4.74
C SER A 26 3.97 11.00 -4.52
N CYS A 27 4.09 11.41 -3.26
CA CYS A 27 4.54 12.75 -2.88
C CYS A 27 5.83 12.61 -2.06
N THR A 28 6.88 13.31 -2.50
CA THR A 28 8.17 13.29 -1.81
C THR A 28 8.73 14.70 -1.77
N ASN A 29 8.86 15.23 -0.57
CA ASN A 29 9.55 16.48 -0.28
C ASN A 29 10.44 16.31 0.97
N ALA A 30 11.12 17.36 1.41
CA ALA A 30 12.05 17.29 2.55
C ALA A 30 11.38 16.81 3.86
N ASN A 31 10.07 17.03 4.02
CA ASN A 31 9.35 16.81 5.27
C ASN A 31 8.27 15.71 5.18
N LEU A 32 7.91 15.28 3.97
CA LEU A 32 6.82 14.36 3.71
C LEU A 32 7.20 13.35 2.62
N ARG A 33 6.94 12.09 2.95
CA ARG A 33 7.03 10.95 2.04
C ARG A 33 5.72 10.20 2.14
N ALA A 34 4.92 10.22 1.07
CA ALA A 34 3.60 9.62 1.03
C ALA A 34 3.35 8.89 -0.28
N LEU A 35 2.66 7.75 -0.19
CA LEU A 35 2.11 7.02 -1.32
C LEU A 35 0.60 7.18 -1.35
N VAL A 36 0.06 7.54 -2.50
CA VAL A 36 -1.38 7.58 -2.75
C VAL A 36 -1.76 6.29 -3.46
N LEU A 37 -2.48 5.43 -2.74
CA LEU A 37 -2.92 4.13 -3.22
C LEU A 37 -4.41 4.15 -3.55
N GLN A 38 -4.83 3.23 -4.42
CA GLN A 38 -6.25 2.96 -4.62
C GLN A 38 -6.86 2.49 -3.30
N TYR A 39 -7.99 3.11 -2.94
CA TYR A 39 -8.74 2.72 -1.77
C TYR A 39 -9.38 1.33 -1.94
N THR A 40 -9.16 0.46 -0.96
CA THR A 40 -9.76 -0.88 -0.89
C THR A 40 -10.76 -0.92 0.27
N PRO A 41 -12.08 -0.81 -0.01
CA PRO A 41 -13.10 -0.64 1.04
C PRO A 41 -13.16 -1.81 2.04
N ASN A 42 -12.83 -3.01 1.58
CA ASN A 42 -12.85 -4.22 2.43
C ASN A 42 -11.62 -4.34 3.36
N GLY A 43 -10.68 -3.40 3.30
CA GLY A 43 -9.46 -3.43 4.11
C GLY A 43 -8.52 -4.57 3.73
N SER A 44 -7.71 -5.01 4.69
CA SER A 44 -6.79 -6.13 4.49
C SER A 44 -7.54 -7.46 4.44
N LEU A 45 -6.99 -8.42 3.71
CA LEU A 45 -7.53 -9.78 3.66
C LEU A 45 -7.57 -10.41 5.06
N GLU A 46 -6.54 -10.16 5.89
CA GLU A 46 -6.51 -10.60 7.28
C GLU A 46 -7.72 -10.07 8.05
N LYS A 47 -8.00 -8.76 7.97
CA LYS A 47 -9.18 -8.19 8.63
C LYS A 47 -10.46 -8.82 8.09
N TRP A 48 -10.54 -9.08 6.79
CA TRP A 48 -11.73 -9.67 6.19
C TRP A 48 -11.95 -11.14 6.61
N LEU A 49 -10.87 -11.91 6.77
CA LEU A 49 -10.93 -13.32 7.20
C LEU A 49 -11.12 -13.47 8.72
N TYR A 50 -10.60 -12.53 9.51
CA TYR A 50 -10.54 -12.64 10.98
C TYR A 50 -11.34 -11.56 11.72
N SER A 51 -12.15 -10.74 11.05
CA SER A 51 -12.95 -9.67 11.69
C SER A 51 -13.93 -10.18 12.76
N ASN A 52 -14.28 -11.47 12.73
CA ASN A 52 -15.23 -12.10 13.64
C ASN A 52 -14.61 -13.22 14.51
N ASN A 53 -13.29 -13.44 14.48
CA ASN A 53 -12.67 -14.51 15.25
C ASN A 53 -12.09 -13.98 16.57
N TYR A 54 -12.98 -13.52 17.45
CA TYR A 54 -12.91 -13.95 18.83
C TYR A 54 -13.46 -15.39 18.84
N ASN A 55 -12.63 -16.37 19.22
CA ASN A 55 -12.93 -17.81 19.35
C ASN A 55 -12.64 -18.68 18.11
N LEU A 56 -11.36 -18.96 17.89
CA LEU A 56 -10.88 -20.34 17.79
C LEU A 56 -9.97 -20.60 18.98
#